data_AF-A0A9X0JXF7-F1
#
_entry.id   AF-A0A9X0JXF7-F1
#
_cell.length_a   1.000
_cell.length_b   1.000
_cell.length_c   1.000
_cell.angle_alpha   90.00
_cell.angle_beta   90.00
_cell.angle_gamma   90.00
#
_symmetry.space_group_name_H-M   'P 1'
#
loop_
_entity.id
_entity.type
_entity.pdbx_description
1 polymer ?
#
loop_
_entity_poly.entity_id
_entity_poly.type
_entity_poly.pdbx_seq_one_letter_code
_entity_poly.pdbx_strand_id
1 'polypeptide(L)'
;MKNIAAQMVNFDREQMRRIANNMPEQYDEKPQVQQVAQIINGVFSQLLATFPASLANRDQNEVNEIRRQWVLAFRENGITTMEQVNAGMRVARRQNRPFLPSPGQFVAWCREEASVTAGLPNVSELVDMVYEYCRKRGLYPDAESYPWKSNAHYWLVTNLYQNMRANALTDAELRRKAADELVHMTARINRGEAIPEPVKQLPVMGGRPLIPASLANRDQNEVNEIRRQWVLAFRENGITTMEQVNAGMRVARRQNRPFLPSPGQFVAWCREEASVTAGLPNVSELVDMVYEYCRKRGLYPDAESYPWKSNAHYWLVTNLYQNMRANALTDAELRRKAADELVHMTARINRGEAIPEPVKQLPVMGGRPLNRAQALAKIAEIKAKFGLKGASV
;
A
#
# COMPACT_ATOMS: atom_id res chain seq x y z
N MET A 1 -10.81 -8.49 26.72
CA MET A 1 -10.67 -8.76 25.27
C MET A 1 -10.06 -10.14 25.10
N LYS A 2 -10.86 -11.15 24.73
CA LYS A 2 -10.36 -12.53 24.57
C LYS A 2 -9.55 -12.63 23.28
N ASN A 3 -8.38 -13.27 23.35
CA ASN A 3 -7.36 -13.32 22.30
C ASN A 3 -7.88 -14.07 21.06
N ILE A 4 -7.94 -13.41 19.90
CA ILE A 4 -8.48 -13.93 18.63
C ILE A 4 -7.80 -15.25 18.23
N ALA A 5 -6.51 -15.40 18.55
CA ALA A 5 -5.76 -16.63 18.31
C ALA A 5 -6.32 -17.83 19.10
N ALA A 6 -6.79 -17.62 20.33
CA ALA A 6 -7.37 -18.69 21.15
C ALA A 6 -8.76 -19.13 20.64
N GLN A 7 -9.49 -18.24 19.96
CA GLN A 7 -10.76 -18.57 19.33
C GLN A 7 -10.58 -19.39 18.05
N MET A 8 -9.58 -19.08 17.23
CA MET A 8 -9.23 -19.88 16.04
C MET A 8 -8.81 -21.31 16.41
N VAL A 9 -7.94 -21.46 17.41
CA VAL A 9 -7.45 -22.79 17.84
C VAL A 9 -8.57 -23.67 18.41
N ASN A 10 -9.52 -23.07 19.14
CA ASN A 10 -10.68 -23.80 19.65
C ASN A 10 -11.64 -24.21 18.53
N PHE A 11 -11.84 -23.36 17.53
CA PHE A 11 -12.69 -23.66 16.37
C PHE A 11 -12.15 -24.82 15.54
N ASP A 12 -10.85 -24.81 15.20
CA ASP A 12 -10.22 -25.88 14.42
C ASP A 12 -10.25 -27.23 15.16
N ARG A 13 -10.08 -27.20 16.50
CA ARG A 13 -10.17 -28.40 17.35
C ARG A 13 -11.59 -28.98 17.36
N GLU A 14 -12.61 -28.14 17.30
CA GLU A 14 -14.01 -28.56 17.31
C GLU A 14 -14.46 -29.12 15.95
N GLN A 15 -13.95 -28.55 14.84
CA GLN A 15 -14.15 -29.08 13.48
C GLN A 15 -13.48 -30.45 13.30
N MET A 16 -12.23 -30.59 13.76
CA MET A 16 -11.51 -31.88 13.74
C MET A 16 -12.27 -32.97 14.51
N ARG A 17 -12.90 -32.63 15.63
CA ARG A 17 -13.72 -33.57 16.42
C ARG A 17 -14.98 -34.03 15.69
N ARG A 18 -15.55 -33.21 14.82
CA ARG A 18 -16.76 -33.55 14.04
C ARG A 18 -16.43 -34.47 12.88
N ILE A 19 -15.35 -34.16 12.17
CA ILE A 19 -14.83 -35.00 11.07
C ILE A 19 -14.47 -36.40 11.59
N ALA A 20 -13.80 -36.48 12.75
CA ALA A 20 -13.43 -37.76 13.36
C ALA A 20 -14.64 -38.63 13.75
N ASN A 21 -15.82 -38.04 13.94
CA ASN A 21 -17.04 -38.74 14.34
C ASN A 21 -18.08 -38.83 13.20
N ASN A 22 -17.69 -38.58 11.94
CA ASN A 22 -18.58 -38.56 10.78
C ASN A 22 -19.82 -37.65 10.96
N MET A 23 -19.69 -36.57 11.74
CA MET A 23 -20.73 -35.55 11.86
C MET A 23 -20.53 -34.47 10.77
N PRO A 24 -21.61 -33.90 10.22
CA PRO A 24 -21.51 -32.84 9.21
C PRO A 24 -20.73 -31.63 9.77
N GLU A 25 -19.83 -31.09 8.93
CA GLU A 25 -19.07 -29.88 9.22
C GLU A 25 -20.02 -28.71 9.51
N GLN A 26 -19.78 -28.00 10.61
CA GLN A 26 -20.60 -26.85 10.99
C GLN A 26 -19.80 -25.59 10.72
N TYR A 27 -20.03 -24.99 9.56
CA TYR A 27 -19.58 -23.62 9.27
C TYR A 27 -20.55 -22.66 9.93
N ASP A 28 -20.24 -22.16 11.12
CA ASP A 28 -20.98 -21.01 11.66
C ASP A 28 -20.68 -19.80 10.77
N GLU A 29 -21.69 -19.40 9.99
CA GLU A 29 -21.64 -18.28 9.06
C GLU A 29 -21.34 -16.98 9.80
N LYS A 30 -20.30 -16.26 9.36
CA LYS A 30 -19.90 -14.96 9.93
C LYS A 30 -21.09 -13.97 9.95
N PRO A 31 -21.16 -13.03 10.92
CA PRO A 31 -22.30 -12.10 11.09
C PRO A 31 -22.71 -11.30 9.84
N GLN A 32 -21.77 -11.00 8.94
CA GLN A 32 -22.04 -10.32 7.67
C GLN A 32 -22.83 -11.19 6.66
N VAL A 33 -22.73 -12.51 6.76
CA VAL A 33 -23.41 -13.47 5.88
C VAL A 33 -24.89 -13.58 6.23
N GLN A 34 -25.25 -13.52 7.51
CA GLN A 34 -26.66 -13.57 7.95
C GLN A 34 -27.48 -12.38 7.45
N GLN A 35 -26.90 -11.16 7.46
CA GLN A 35 -27.60 -9.96 7.02
C GLN A 35 -27.86 -9.98 5.50
N VAL A 36 -26.87 -10.44 4.72
CA VAL A 36 -26.99 -10.61 3.27
C VAL A 36 -27.96 -11.76 2.92
N ALA A 37 -27.92 -12.87 3.67
CA ALA A 37 -28.85 -13.99 3.48
C ALA A 37 -30.31 -13.63 3.73
N GLN A 38 -30.60 -12.78 4.73
CA GLN A 38 -31.96 -12.29 4.99
C GLN A 38 -32.48 -11.39 3.86
N ILE A 39 -31.64 -10.48 3.34
CA ILE A 39 -31.98 -9.65 2.17
C ILE A 39 -32.27 -10.55 0.97
N ILE A 40 -31.41 -11.54 0.69
CA ILE A 40 -31.54 -12.41 -0.47
C ILE A 40 -32.76 -13.35 -0.37
N ASN A 41 -33.06 -13.87 0.82
CA ASN A 41 -34.25 -14.70 1.02
C ASN A 41 -35.53 -13.91 0.71
N GLY A 42 -35.63 -12.65 1.17
CA GLY A 42 -36.76 -11.79 0.86
C GLY A 42 -36.90 -11.48 -0.64
N VAL A 43 -35.78 -11.29 -1.32
CA VAL A 43 -35.71 -11.01 -2.76
C VAL A 43 -36.14 -12.20 -3.59
N PHE A 44 -35.65 -13.38 -3.24
CA PHE A 44 -35.97 -14.59 -3.96
C PHE A 44 -37.47 -14.89 -3.86
N SER A 45 -38.08 -14.72 -2.69
CA SER A 45 -39.54 -14.82 -2.52
C SER A 45 -40.31 -13.83 -3.42
N GLN A 46 -39.84 -12.60 -3.54
CA GLN A 46 -40.49 -11.59 -4.40
C GLN A 46 -40.30 -11.86 -5.91
N LEU A 47 -39.13 -12.32 -6.32
CA LEU A 47 -38.86 -12.74 -7.70
C LEU A 47 -39.74 -13.93 -8.10
N LEU A 48 -39.84 -14.93 -7.22
CA LEU A 48 -40.68 -16.10 -7.44
C LEU A 48 -42.17 -15.73 -7.52
N ALA A 49 -42.62 -14.76 -6.73
CA ALA A 49 -43.98 -14.23 -6.83
C ALA A 49 -44.23 -13.43 -8.12
N THR A 50 -43.19 -12.79 -8.67
CA THR A 50 -43.30 -11.99 -9.91
C THR A 50 -43.25 -12.88 -11.17
N PHE A 51 -42.56 -14.02 -11.10
CA PHE A 51 -42.40 -14.97 -12.21
C PHE A 51 -42.86 -16.40 -11.86
N PRO A 52 -44.15 -16.61 -11.53
CA PRO A 52 -44.66 -17.89 -11.02
C PRO A 52 -44.49 -19.05 -12.00
N ALA A 53 -44.48 -18.78 -13.31
CA ALA A 53 -44.26 -19.79 -14.35
C ALA A 53 -42.84 -20.40 -14.32
N SER A 54 -41.87 -19.75 -13.69
CA SER A 54 -40.47 -20.21 -13.63
C SER A 54 -40.25 -21.38 -12.67
N LEU A 55 -41.21 -21.63 -11.78
CA LEU A 55 -41.21 -22.73 -10.82
C LEU A 55 -42.05 -23.92 -11.29
N ALA A 56 -42.75 -23.80 -12.42
CA ALA A 56 -43.54 -24.89 -12.95
C ALA A 56 -42.62 -26.10 -13.17
N ASN A 57 -42.93 -27.21 -12.50
CA ASN A 57 -42.23 -28.49 -12.57
C ASN A 57 -40.80 -28.54 -12.01
N ARG A 58 -40.39 -27.61 -11.13
CA ARG A 58 -39.08 -27.70 -10.44
C ARG A 58 -39.20 -28.32 -9.05
N ASP A 59 -38.22 -29.14 -8.69
CA ASP A 59 -38.14 -29.70 -7.33
C ASP A 59 -37.48 -28.73 -6.33
N GLN A 60 -37.57 -29.06 -5.04
CA GLN A 60 -37.02 -28.20 -3.98
C GLN A 60 -35.49 -28.06 -4.05
N ASN A 61 -34.78 -29.06 -4.59
CA ASN A 61 -33.33 -29.05 -4.71
C ASN A 61 -32.88 -28.12 -5.84
N GLU A 62 -33.56 -28.15 -6.98
CA GLU A 62 -33.34 -27.23 -8.09
C GLU A 62 -33.59 -25.78 -7.67
N VAL A 63 -34.66 -25.52 -6.92
CA VAL A 63 -34.97 -24.20 -6.37
C VAL A 63 -33.88 -23.73 -5.40
N ASN A 64 -33.36 -24.64 -4.56
CA ASN A 64 -32.27 -24.35 -3.64
C ASN A 64 -30.95 -24.04 -4.36
N GLU A 65 -30.63 -24.74 -5.45
CA GLU A 65 -29.42 -24.49 -6.23
C GLU A 65 -29.53 -23.16 -7.00
N ILE A 66 -30.69 -22.84 -7.57
CA ILE A 66 -30.94 -21.52 -8.18
C ILE A 66 -30.73 -20.42 -7.13
N ARG A 67 -31.28 -20.59 -5.91
CA ARG A 67 -31.08 -19.63 -4.82
C ARG A 67 -29.59 -19.44 -4.52
N ARG A 68 -28.82 -20.54 -4.46
CA ARG A 68 -27.37 -20.49 -4.22
C ARG A 68 -26.62 -19.70 -5.30
N GLN A 69 -26.95 -19.90 -6.57
CA GLN A 69 -26.34 -19.17 -7.68
C GLN A 69 -26.64 -17.67 -7.63
N TRP A 70 -27.86 -17.30 -7.23
CA TRP A 70 -28.23 -15.89 -7.02
C TRP A 70 -27.48 -15.25 -5.85
N VAL A 71 -27.32 -15.96 -4.73
CA VAL A 71 -26.52 -15.50 -3.59
C VAL A 71 -25.08 -15.22 -4.00
N LEU A 72 -24.47 -16.15 -4.75
CA LEU A 72 -23.10 -16.00 -5.25
C LEU A 72 -22.99 -14.78 -6.18
N ALA A 73 -23.89 -14.65 -7.14
CA ALA A 73 -23.90 -13.54 -8.08
C ALA A 73 -24.02 -12.18 -7.37
N PHE A 74 -24.89 -12.06 -6.37
CA PHE A 74 -25.05 -10.81 -5.62
C PHE A 74 -23.80 -10.46 -4.82
N ARG A 75 -23.21 -11.46 -4.16
CA ARG A 75 -21.98 -11.30 -3.38
C ARG A 75 -20.82 -10.87 -4.27
N GLU A 76 -20.62 -11.54 -5.41
CA GLU A 76 -19.55 -11.22 -6.37
C GLU A 76 -19.74 -9.83 -6.99
N ASN A 77 -20.98 -9.37 -7.13
CA ASN A 77 -21.29 -8.09 -7.78
C ASN A 77 -21.55 -6.94 -6.80
N GLY A 78 -21.40 -7.16 -5.49
CA GLY A 78 -21.53 -6.13 -4.46
C GLY A 78 -22.97 -5.68 -4.18
N ILE A 79 -23.98 -6.47 -4.55
CA ILE A 79 -25.38 -6.20 -4.23
C ILE A 79 -25.61 -6.60 -2.77
N THR A 80 -25.61 -5.60 -1.89
CA THR A 80 -25.58 -5.82 -0.43
C THR A 80 -26.68 -5.09 0.32
N THR A 81 -27.46 -4.25 -0.37
CA THR A 81 -28.54 -3.45 0.24
C THR A 81 -29.90 -3.79 -0.36
N MET A 82 -30.96 -3.66 0.45
CA MET A 82 -32.33 -3.88 -0.01
C MET A 82 -32.77 -2.84 -1.05
N GLU A 83 -32.23 -1.62 -0.99
CA GLU A 83 -32.53 -0.57 -1.97
C GLU A 83 -32.05 -0.93 -3.38
N GLN A 84 -30.83 -1.44 -3.52
CA GLN A 84 -30.29 -1.92 -4.79
C GLN A 84 -31.16 -3.02 -5.38
N VAL A 85 -31.69 -3.90 -4.53
CA VAL A 85 -32.53 -4.99 -5.01
C VAL A 85 -33.94 -4.53 -5.34
N ASN A 86 -34.54 -3.67 -4.52
CA ASN A 86 -35.82 -3.04 -4.84
C ASN A 86 -35.76 -2.29 -6.18
N ALA A 87 -34.58 -1.78 -6.53
CA ALA A 87 -34.34 -1.18 -7.82
C ALA A 87 -34.42 -2.20 -8.98
N GLY A 88 -33.66 -3.29 -8.88
CA GLY A 88 -33.78 -4.41 -9.82
C GLY A 88 -35.21 -4.97 -9.93
N MET A 89 -35.95 -5.01 -8.81
CA MET A 89 -37.34 -5.46 -8.76
C MET A 89 -38.30 -4.53 -9.51
N ARG A 90 -38.08 -3.21 -9.52
CA ARG A 90 -38.90 -2.28 -10.30
C ARG A 90 -38.76 -2.53 -11.81
N VAL A 91 -37.53 -2.79 -12.27
CA VAL A 91 -37.27 -3.16 -13.66
C VAL A 91 -37.88 -4.53 -13.97
N ALA A 92 -37.73 -5.51 -13.07
CA ALA A 92 -38.28 -6.85 -13.22
C ALA A 92 -39.81 -6.84 -13.39
N ARG A 93 -40.53 -6.02 -12.61
CA ARG A 93 -42.00 -5.88 -12.73
C ARG A 93 -42.48 -5.26 -14.03
N ARG A 94 -41.62 -4.51 -14.74
CA ARG A 94 -41.94 -3.92 -16.06
C ARG A 94 -41.71 -4.90 -17.20
N GLN A 95 -41.02 -6.02 -16.96
CA GLN A 95 -40.75 -7.01 -17.99
C GLN A 95 -42.01 -7.81 -18.32
N ASN A 96 -42.34 -7.92 -19.60
CA ASN A 96 -43.49 -8.70 -20.07
C ASN A 96 -43.16 -10.19 -20.28
N ARG A 97 -42.08 -10.69 -19.69
CA ARG A 97 -41.60 -12.08 -19.88
C ARG A 97 -41.95 -12.92 -18.66
N PRO A 98 -42.52 -14.14 -18.84
CA PRO A 98 -42.96 -14.97 -17.71
C PRO A 98 -41.82 -15.77 -17.03
N PHE A 99 -40.59 -15.64 -17.53
CA PHE A 99 -39.41 -16.40 -17.06
C PHE A 99 -38.49 -15.56 -16.19
N LEU A 100 -37.86 -16.22 -15.21
CA LEU A 100 -36.87 -15.63 -14.32
C LEU A 100 -35.69 -15.09 -15.15
N PRO A 101 -35.21 -13.86 -14.89
CA PRO A 101 -33.97 -13.36 -15.48
C PRO A 101 -32.77 -14.18 -15.03
N SER A 102 -31.65 -14.07 -15.75
CA SER A 102 -30.38 -14.61 -15.25
C SER A 102 -29.85 -13.76 -14.07
N PRO A 103 -29.04 -14.32 -13.16
CA PRO A 103 -28.45 -13.56 -12.06
C PRO A 103 -27.68 -12.31 -12.54
N GLY A 104 -26.91 -12.45 -13.63
CA GLY A 104 -26.18 -11.33 -14.22
C GLY A 104 -27.08 -10.24 -14.81
N GLN A 105 -28.20 -10.63 -15.45
CA GLN A 105 -29.17 -9.68 -15.99
C GLN A 105 -29.87 -8.89 -14.87
N PHE A 106 -30.24 -9.54 -13.78
CA PHE A 106 -30.84 -8.86 -12.63
C PHE A 106 -29.84 -7.92 -11.93
N VAL A 107 -28.57 -8.33 -11.81
CA VAL A 107 -27.50 -7.45 -11.31
C VAL A 107 -27.35 -6.20 -12.18
N ALA A 108 -27.45 -6.33 -13.51
CA ALA A 108 -27.39 -5.18 -14.41
C ALA A 108 -28.54 -4.19 -14.13
N TRP A 109 -29.76 -4.68 -13.94
CA TRP A 109 -30.92 -3.84 -13.58
C TRP A 109 -30.75 -3.13 -12.24
N CYS A 110 -30.23 -3.84 -11.23
CA CYS A 110 -29.92 -3.23 -9.92
C CYS A 110 -28.94 -2.07 -10.06
N ARG A 111 -27.99 -2.16 -10.99
CA ARG A 111 -26.98 -1.11 -11.24
C ARG A 111 -27.54 0.06 -12.04
N GLU A 112 -28.28 -0.23 -13.11
CA GLU A 112 -28.83 0.78 -14.02
C GLU A 112 -29.76 1.77 -13.29
N GLU A 113 -30.66 1.26 -12.45
CA GLU A 113 -31.59 2.14 -11.73
C GLU A 113 -30.94 2.80 -10.49
N ALA A 114 -29.89 2.20 -9.92
CA ALA A 114 -29.05 2.86 -8.92
C ALA A 114 -28.29 4.06 -9.51
N SER A 115 -27.79 3.95 -10.75
CA SER A 115 -27.19 5.08 -11.48
C SER A 115 -28.20 6.20 -11.73
N VAL A 116 -29.45 5.86 -12.09
CA VAL A 116 -30.54 6.84 -12.29
C VAL A 116 -30.91 7.53 -10.96
N THR A 117 -31.03 6.76 -9.88
CA THR A 117 -31.34 7.30 -8.53
C THR A 117 -30.22 8.20 -8.00
N ALA A 118 -28.97 7.89 -8.36
CA ALA A 118 -27.80 8.69 -8.03
C ALA A 118 -27.60 9.92 -8.96
N GLY A 119 -28.48 10.13 -9.94
CA GLY A 119 -28.40 11.24 -10.89
C GLY A 119 -27.19 11.17 -11.82
N LEU A 120 -26.67 9.97 -12.11
CA LEU A 120 -25.59 9.77 -13.07
C LEU A 120 -26.14 9.76 -14.50
N PRO A 121 -25.43 10.38 -15.47
CA PRO A 121 -25.82 10.36 -16.87
C PRO A 121 -25.61 8.97 -17.48
N ASN A 122 -26.39 8.63 -18.52
CA ASN A 122 -26.07 7.46 -19.34
C ASN A 122 -24.85 7.73 -20.25
N VAL A 123 -24.34 6.70 -20.94
CA VAL A 123 -23.13 6.83 -21.79
C VAL A 123 -23.29 7.91 -22.87
N SER A 124 -24.46 7.99 -23.52
CA SER A 124 -24.69 8.99 -24.56
C SER A 124 -24.73 10.40 -23.97
N GLU A 125 -25.49 10.58 -22.88
CA GLU A 125 -25.60 11.85 -22.16
C GLU A 125 -24.23 12.32 -21.65
N LEU A 126 -23.40 11.41 -21.12
CA LEU A 126 -22.07 11.75 -20.65
C LEU A 126 -21.17 12.24 -21.78
N VAL A 127 -21.22 11.59 -22.94
CA VAL A 127 -20.48 12.01 -24.13
C VAL A 127 -20.97 13.38 -24.63
N ASP A 128 -22.28 13.60 -24.64
CA ASP A 128 -22.86 14.90 -25.01
C ASP A 128 -22.41 16.02 -24.04
N MET A 129 -22.36 15.72 -22.75
CA MET A 129 -21.83 16.63 -21.73
C MET A 129 -20.34 16.93 -21.92
N VAL A 130 -19.54 15.94 -22.32
CA VAL A 130 -18.12 16.16 -22.66
C VAL A 130 -18.01 17.10 -23.86
N TYR A 131 -18.79 16.89 -24.92
CA TYR A 131 -18.79 17.79 -26.07
C TYR A 131 -19.28 19.20 -25.73
N GLU A 132 -20.32 19.32 -24.90
CA GLU A 132 -20.79 20.62 -24.42
C GLU A 132 -19.72 21.35 -23.60
N TYR A 133 -19.04 20.64 -22.70
CA TYR A 133 -17.92 21.18 -21.95
C TYR A 133 -16.78 21.61 -22.88
N CYS A 134 -16.38 20.78 -23.86
CA CYS A 134 -15.37 21.13 -24.86
C CYS A 134 -15.69 22.45 -25.57
N ARG A 135 -16.95 22.67 -25.95
CA ARG A 135 -17.40 23.90 -26.62
C ARG A 135 -17.38 25.12 -25.71
N LYS A 136 -17.82 24.95 -24.45
CA LYS A 136 -17.99 26.05 -23.50
C LYS A 136 -16.77 26.30 -22.61
N ARG A 137 -15.76 25.43 -22.59
CA ARG A 137 -14.61 25.51 -21.68
C ARG A 137 -13.92 26.87 -21.72
N GLY A 138 -13.76 27.44 -22.92
CA GLY A 138 -13.10 28.75 -23.10
C GLY A 138 -13.84 29.94 -22.47
N LEU A 139 -15.11 29.76 -22.06
CA LEU A 139 -15.92 30.79 -21.40
C LEU A 139 -15.70 30.83 -19.88
N TYR A 140 -14.97 29.86 -19.32
CA TYR A 140 -14.75 29.74 -17.88
C TYR A 140 -13.24 29.74 -17.57
N PRO A 141 -12.82 30.39 -16.48
CA PRO A 141 -11.40 30.50 -16.14
C PRO A 141 -10.77 29.16 -15.74
N ASP A 142 -11.55 28.31 -15.07
CA ASP A 142 -11.14 26.98 -14.61
C ASP A 142 -12.30 25.98 -14.72
N ALA A 143 -12.01 24.69 -14.53
CA ALA A 143 -13.02 23.62 -14.68
C ALA A 143 -14.04 23.67 -13.53
N GLU A 144 -13.61 24.12 -12.36
CA GLU A 144 -14.40 24.22 -11.13
C GLU A 144 -15.45 25.34 -11.22
N SER A 145 -15.18 26.40 -11.97
CA SER A 145 -16.12 27.51 -12.22
C SER A 145 -17.22 27.17 -13.23
N TYR A 146 -17.13 26.01 -13.90
CA TYR A 146 -18.19 25.55 -14.79
C TYR A 146 -19.43 25.10 -13.98
N PRO A 147 -20.67 25.39 -14.42
CA PRO A 147 -21.88 25.07 -13.67
C PRO A 147 -22.24 23.57 -13.76
N TRP A 148 -21.57 22.74 -12.95
CA TRP A 148 -21.82 21.29 -12.89
C TRP A 148 -23.16 20.96 -12.20
N LYS A 149 -23.89 19.97 -12.74
CA LYS A 149 -25.14 19.48 -12.14
C LYS A 149 -24.94 18.66 -10.86
N SER A 150 -23.79 17.98 -10.74
CA SER A 150 -23.37 17.29 -9.51
C SER A 150 -21.85 17.09 -9.51
N ASN A 151 -21.29 16.77 -8.34
CA ASN A 151 -19.86 16.44 -8.22
C ASN A 151 -19.46 15.26 -9.12
N ALA A 152 -20.36 14.29 -9.32
CA ALA A 152 -20.12 13.15 -10.20
C ALA A 152 -19.90 13.60 -11.65
N HIS A 153 -20.71 14.56 -12.12
CA HIS A 153 -20.59 15.11 -13.47
C HIS A 153 -19.25 15.82 -13.66
N TYR A 154 -18.79 16.58 -12.66
CA TYR A 154 -17.48 17.22 -12.68
C TYR A 154 -16.36 16.18 -12.91
N TRP A 155 -16.29 15.15 -12.06
CA TRP A 155 -15.21 14.16 -12.14
C TRP A 155 -15.26 13.33 -13.42
N LEU A 156 -16.46 12.93 -13.88
CA LEU A 156 -16.61 12.15 -15.11
C LEU A 156 -16.19 12.97 -16.34
N VAL A 157 -16.73 14.19 -16.49
CA VAL A 157 -16.48 15.00 -17.68
C VAL A 157 -15.04 15.51 -17.73
N THR A 158 -14.49 15.99 -16.61
CA THR A 158 -13.12 16.50 -16.58
C THR A 158 -12.09 15.39 -16.83
N ASN A 159 -12.32 14.18 -16.30
CA ASN A 159 -11.45 13.02 -16.56
C ASN A 159 -11.48 12.62 -18.04
N LEU A 160 -12.68 12.48 -18.63
CA LEU A 160 -12.83 12.15 -20.04
C LEU A 160 -12.23 13.24 -20.95
N TYR A 161 -12.41 14.52 -20.61
CA TYR A 161 -11.81 15.65 -21.32
C TYR A 161 -10.28 15.62 -21.29
N GLN A 162 -9.69 15.38 -20.11
CA GLN A 162 -8.24 15.24 -19.98
C GLN A 162 -7.70 14.06 -20.79
N ASN A 163 -8.39 12.92 -20.76
CA ASN A 163 -8.02 11.74 -21.56
C ASN A 163 -8.15 12.00 -23.07
N MET A 164 -9.20 12.70 -23.50
CA MET A 164 -9.39 13.09 -24.91
C MET A 164 -8.25 14.00 -25.37
N ARG A 165 -7.86 15.00 -24.56
CA ARG A 165 -6.72 15.87 -24.86
C ARG A 165 -5.37 15.16 -24.84
N ALA A 166 -5.19 14.20 -23.93
CA ALA A 166 -3.92 13.49 -23.77
C ALA A 166 -3.70 12.42 -24.85
N ASN A 167 -4.77 11.75 -25.30
CA ASN A 167 -4.69 10.55 -26.12
C ASN A 167 -5.37 10.68 -27.50
N ALA A 168 -5.93 11.85 -27.84
CA ALA A 168 -6.63 12.10 -29.10
C ALA A 168 -7.69 11.03 -29.42
N LEU A 169 -8.52 10.70 -28.41
CA LEU A 169 -9.51 9.64 -28.49
C LEU A 169 -10.52 9.88 -29.63
N THR A 170 -10.84 8.82 -30.37
CA THR A 170 -11.97 8.80 -31.32
C THR A 170 -13.31 8.76 -30.59
N ASP A 171 -14.43 9.09 -31.27
CA ASP A 171 -15.78 9.05 -30.67
C ASP A 171 -16.13 7.66 -30.11
N ALA A 172 -15.75 6.59 -30.82
CA ALA A 172 -15.97 5.22 -30.38
C ALA A 172 -15.17 4.86 -29.11
N GLU A 173 -13.93 5.32 -29.01
CA GLU A 173 -13.09 5.12 -27.82
C GLU A 173 -13.56 5.97 -26.64
N LEU A 174 -14.04 7.19 -26.90
CA LEU A 174 -14.65 8.06 -25.90
C LEU A 174 -15.90 7.41 -25.31
N ARG A 175 -16.80 6.86 -26.15
CA ARG A 175 -18.00 6.13 -25.70
C ARG A 175 -17.64 4.91 -24.85
N ARG A 176 -16.63 4.13 -25.26
CA ARG A 176 -16.16 2.97 -24.49
C ARG A 176 -15.63 3.38 -23.11
N LYS A 177 -14.76 4.38 -23.07
CA LYS A 177 -14.22 4.91 -21.81
C LYS A 177 -15.29 5.55 -20.93
N ALA A 178 -16.27 6.22 -21.52
CA ALA A 178 -17.40 6.78 -20.78
C ALA A 178 -18.22 5.67 -20.09
N ALA A 179 -18.41 4.52 -20.75
CA ALA A 179 -19.04 3.36 -20.13
C ALA A 179 -18.22 2.82 -18.95
N ASP A 180 -16.91 2.69 -19.11
CA ASP A 180 -16.03 2.21 -18.04
C ASP A 180 -16.02 3.15 -16.82
N GLU A 181 -15.90 4.46 -17.05
CA GLU A 181 -15.92 5.49 -15.99
C GLU A 181 -17.26 5.53 -15.24
N LEU A 182 -18.39 5.35 -15.95
CA LEU A 182 -19.71 5.25 -15.33
C LEU A 182 -19.84 4.01 -14.44
N VAL A 183 -19.29 2.87 -14.86
CA VAL A 183 -19.25 1.65 -14.04
C VAL A 183 -18.45 1.88 -12.77
N HIS A 184 -17.27 2.52 -12.89
CA HIS A 184 -16.44 2.86 -11.73
C HIS A 184 -17.13 3.83 -10.77
N MET A 185 -17.74 4.90 -11.29
CA MET A 185 -18.46 5.87 -10.47
C MET A 185 -19.66 5.23 -9.77
N THR A 186 -20.43 4.41 -10.48
CA THR A 186 -21.56 3.67 -9.91
C THR A 186 -21.09 2.72 -8.80
N ALA A 187 -19.96 2.04 -8.99
CA ALA A 187 -19.38 1.18 -7.96
C ALA A 187 -18.95 1.97 -6.71
N ARG A 188 -18.39 3.18 -6.86
CA ARG A 188 -18.02 4.05 -5.72
C ARG A 188 -19.26 4.50 -4.94
N ILE A 189 -20.31 4.94 -5.64
CA ILE A 189 -21.58 5.33 -5.01
C ILE A 189 -22.21 4.15 -4.27
N ASN A 190 -22.22 2.96 -4.88
CA ASN A 190 -22.75 1.74 -4.26
C ASN A 190 -21.98 1.31 -3.01
N ARG A 191 -20.68 1.63 -2.91
CA ARG A 191 -19.87 1.41 -1.71
C ARG A 191 -20.09 2.48 -0.63
N GLY A 192 -20.94 3.49 -0.89
CA GLY A 192 -21.17 4.61 0.02
C GLY A 192 -20.00 5.60 0.08
N GLU A 193 -19.09 5.58 -0.90
CA GLU A 193 -18.00 6.55 -0.95
C GLU A 193 -18.56 7.94 -1.31
N ALA A 194 -18.25 8.95 -0.49
CA ALA A 194 -18.59 10.33 -0.82
C ALA A 194 -17.80 10.79 -2.06
N ILE A 195 -18.51 11.36 -3.03
CA ILE A 195 -17.87 11.94 -4.21
C ILE A 195 -17.24 13.28 -3.81
N PRO A 196 -15.91 13.44 -3.94
CA PRO A 196 -15.23 14.66 -3.52
C PRO A 196 -15.81 15.90 -4.19
N GLU A 197 -15.89 17.01 -3.46
CA GLU A 197 -16.24 18.30 -4.05
C GLU A 197 -15.13 18.78 -4.99
N PRO A 198 -15.46 19.55 -6.05
CA PRO A 198 -14.45 20.19 -6.90
C PRO A 198 -13.62 21.19 -6.08
N VAL A 199 -12.44 20.78 -5.62
CA VAL A 199 -11.48 21.67 -4.95
C VAL A 199 -10.50 22.18 -6.00
N LYS A 200 -10.31 23.51 -6.06
CA LYS A 200 -9.27 24.14 -6.89
C LYS A 200 -7.92 23.53 -6.54
N GLN A 201 -7.41 22.67 -7.40
CA GLN A 201 -6.08 22.11 -7.21
C GLN A 201 -5.06 23.18 -7.62
N LEU A 202 -4.11 23.49 -6.72
CA LEU A 202 -2.88 24.19 -7.10
C LEU A 202 -2.27 23.49 -8.32
N PRO A 203 -1.68 24.20 -9.29
CA PRO A 203 -1.23 23.62 -10.55
C PRO A 203 -0.29 22.46 -10.28
N VAL A 204 -0.82 21.25 -10.35
CA VAL A 204 -0.03 20.03 -10.45
C VAL A 204 0.55 20.10 -11.85
N MET A 205 1.81 20.53 -11.96
CA MET A 205 2.58 20.38 -13.19
C MET A 205 2.38 18.95 -13.68
N GLY A 206 1.77 18.83 -14.86
CA GLY A 206 1.28 17.58 -15.41
C GLY A 206 2.35 16.51 -15.48
N GLY A 207 2.39 15.66 -14.46
CA GLY A 207 2.92 14.31 -14.57
C GLY A 207 1.76 13.40 -14.88
N ARG A 208 1.64 12.93 -16.13
CA ARG A 208 0.85 11.72 -16.41
C ARG A 208 1.23 10.66 -15.36
N PRO A 209 0.30 9.85 -14.85
CA PRO A 209 0.66 8.50 -14.46
C PRO A 209 1.14 7.84 -15.75
N LEU A 210 2.45 7.90 -16.00
CA LEU A 210 3.07 7.11 -17.05
C LEU A 210 2.83 5.67 -16.64
N ILE A 211 1.84 5.02 -17.24
CA ILE A 211 1.90 3.56 -17.35
C ILE A 211 3.23 3.33 -18.09
N PRO A 212 4.23 2.71 -17.45
CA PRO A 212 5.51 2.50 -18.09
C PRO A 212 5.26 1.74 -19.40
N ALA A 213 5.95 2.09 -20.48
CA ALA A 213 5.79 1.44 -21.77
C ALA A 213 5.97 -0.09 -21.67
N SER A 214 6.70 -0.56 -20.66
CA SER A 214 6.87 -1.97 -20.33
C SER A 214 5.60 -2.69 -19.86
N LEU A 215 4.53 -1.98 -19.47
CA LEU A 215 3.23 -2.55 -19.10
C LEU A 215 2.17 -2.36 -20.19
N ALA A 216 2.45 -1.58 -21.23
CA ALA A 216 1.56 -1.46 -22.38
C ALA A 216 1.59 -2.79 -23.15
N ASN A 217 0.42 -3.42 -23.31
CA ASN A 217 0.20 -4.72 -23.99
C ASN A 217 0.51 -6.01 -23.18
N ARG A 218 0.61 -5.95 -21.85
CA ARG A 218 0.70 -7.17 -21.02
C ARG A 218 -0.66 -7.64 -20.54
N ASP A 219 -0.84 -8.96 -20.46
CA ASP A 219 -2.04 -9.54 -19.88
C ASP A 219 -2.07 -9.39 -18.34
N GLN A 220 -3.25 -9.62 -17.75
CA GLN A 220 -3.46 -9.42 -16.32
C GLN A 220 -2.61 -10.37 -15.45
N ASN A 221 -2.23 -11.54 -15.97
CA ASN A 221 -1.41 -12.53 -15.25
C ASN A 221 0.04 -12.10 -15.19
N GLU A 222 0.59 -11.59 -16.29
CA GLU A 222 1.94 -11.01 -16.33
C GLU A 222 2.06 -9.80 -15.40
N VAL A 223 1.04 -8.92 -15.38
CA VAL A 223 1.01 -7.77 -14.46
C VAL A 223 0.96 -8.23 -12.99
N ASN A 224 0.20 -9.30 -12.71
CA ASN A 224 0.13 -9.87 -11.36
C ASN A 224 1.45 -10.50 -10.92
N GLU A 225 2.17 -11.17 -11.83
CA GLU A 225 3.49 -11.74 -11.52
C GLU A 225 4.54 -10.63 -11.31
N ILE A 226 4.52 -9.57 -12.13
CA ILE A 226 5.37 -8.39 -11.91
C ILE A 226 5.07 -7.79 -10.52
N ARG A 227 3.80 -7.63 -10.16
CA ARG A 227 3.42 -7.13 -8.82
C ARG A 227 3.97 -8.04 -7.72
N ARG A 228 3.89 -9.36 -7.89
CA ARG A 228 4.42 -10.34 -6.92
C ARG A 228 5.94 -10.19 -6.74
N GLN A 229 6.69 -10.10 -7.83
CA GLN A 229 8.15 -9.91 -7.79
C GLN A 229 8.53 -8.61 -7.05
N TRP A 230 7.78 -7.54 -7.27
CA TRP A 230 7.98 -6.26 -6.56
C TRP A 230 7.69 -6.36 -5.06
N VAL A 231 6.60 -7.04 -4.68
CA VAL A 231 6.27 -7.26 -3.26
C VAL A 231 7.34 -8.09 -2.57
N LEU A 232 7.85 -9.14 -3.22
CA LEU A 232 8.97 -9.94 -2.69
C LEU A 232 10.23 -9.09 -2.53
N ALA A 233 10.62 -8.33 -3.54
CA ALA A 233 11.79 -7.47 -3.50
C ALA A 233 11.70 -6.42 -2.37
N PHE A 234 10.53 -5.81 -2.16
CA PHE A 234 10.31 -4.87 -1.06
C PHE A 234 10.44 -5.54 0.30
N ARG A 235 9.85 -6.72 0.46
CA ARG A 235 9.91 -7.50 1.69
C ARG A 235 11.34 -7.93 2.02
N GLU A 236 12.08 -8.48 1.06
CA GLU A 236 13.47 -8.92 1.23
C GLU A 236 14.41 -7.76 1.58
N ASN A 237 14.10 -6.56 1.10
CA ASN A 237 14.96 -5.39 1.26
C ASN A 237 14.52 -4.41 2.36
N GLY A 238 13.50 -4.76 3.15
CA GLY A 238 13.03 -3.97 4.28
C GLY A 238 12.29 -2.68 3.91
N ILE A 239 11.71 -2.62 2.71
CA ILE A 239 10.82 -1.52 2.29
C ILE A 239 9.41 -1.85 2.79
N THR A 240 9.07 -1.34 3.98
CA THR A 240 7.81 -1.68 4.67
C THR A 240 6.90 -0.48 4.86
N THR A 241 7.36 0.74 4.56
CA THR A 241 6.55 1.96 4.72
C THR A 241 6.29 2.64 3.39
N MET A 242 5.12 3.29 3.28
CA MET A 242 4.76 4.09 2.10
C MET A 242 5.72 5.28 1.92
N GLU A 243 6.32 5.78 3.00
CA GLU A 243 7.30 6.86 2.95
C GLU A 243 8.59 6.45 2.24
N GLN A 244 9.10 5.23 2.51
CA GLN A 244 10.24 4.65 1.80
C GLN A 244 9.94 4.46 0.31
N VAL A 245 8.72 4.04 -0.03
CA VAL A 245 8.29 3.92 -1.43
C VAL A 245 8.21 5.30 -2.09
N ASN A 246 7.65 6.30 -1.40
CA ASN A 246 7.55 7.68 -1.92
C ASN A 246 8.93 8.30 -2.17
N ALA A 247 9.93 7.97 -1.35
CA ALA A 247 11.33 8.33 -1.58
C ALA A 247 11.87 7.78 -2.91
N GLY A 248 11.69 6.48 -3.17
CA GLY A 248 12.03 5.87 -4.46
C GLY A 248 11.25 6.47 -5.64
N MET A 249 9.97 6.80 -5.43
CA MET A 249 9.13 7.45 -6.44
C MET A 249 9.60 8.87 -6.78
N ARG A 250 10.18 9.61 -5.83
CA ARG A 250 10.76 10.93 -6.12
C ARG A 250 11.98 10.83 -7.03
N VAL A 251 12.85 9.83 -6.83
CA VAL A 251 13.96 9.56 -7.74
C VAL A 251 13.46 9.10 -9.11
N ALA A 252 12.48 8.20 -9.14
CA ALA A 252 11.88 7.70 -10.38
C ALA A 252 11.30 8.84 -11.23
N ARG A 253 10.67 9.85 -10.61
CA ARG A 253 10.13 11.03 -11.32
C ARG A 253 11.21 11.94 -11.91
N ARG A 254 12.44 11.94 -11.36
CA ARG A 254 13.58 12.69 -11.91
C ARG A 254 14.23 11.96 -13.09
N GLN A 255 14.00 10.67 -13.24
CA GLN A 255 14.52 9.88 -14.35
C GLN A 255 13.70 10.15 -15.62
N ASN A 256 14.35 10.60 -16.69
CA ASN A 256 13.72 10.77 -17.99
C ASN A 256 13.67 9.44 -18.77
N ARG A 257 13.13 8.37 -18.14
CA ARG A 257 13.06 7.03 -18.73
C ARG A 257 11.62 6.50 -18.73
N PRO A 258 11.08 6.06 -19.88
CA PRO A 258 9.68 5.63 -20.02
C PRO A 258 9.43 4.17 -19.58
N PHE A 259 10.45 3.45 -19.10
CA PHE A 259 10.38 2.05 -18.70
C PHE A 259 10.41 1.89 -17.18
N LEU A 260 9.74 0.84 -16.68
CA LEU A 260 9.78 0.50 -15.26
C LEU A 260 11.22 0.11 -14.87
N PRO A 261 11.79 0.63 -13.78
CA PRO A 261 13.08 0.16 -13.26
C PRO A 261 12.99 -1.31 -12.82
N SER A 262 14.13 -1.98 -12.66
CA SER A 262 14.14 -3.27 -11.99
C SER A 262 13.81 -3.12 -10.49
N PRO A 263 13.26 -4.15 -9.83
CA PRO A 263 12.97 -4.08 -8.39
C PRO A 263 14.21 -3.70 -7.56
N GLY A 264 15.39 -4.24 -7.89
CA GLY A 264 16.64 -3.91 -7.23
C GLY A 264 17.07 -2.45 -7.43
N GLN A 265 16.89 -1.90 -8.64
CA GLN A 265 17.19 -0.50 -8.92
C GLN A 265 16.28 0.45 -8.16
N PHE A 266 14.99 0.13 -8.06
CA PHE A 266 14.04 0.95 -7.30
C PHE A 266 14.31 0.88 -5.78
N VAL A 267 14.65 -0.31 -5.26
CA VAL A 267 15.06 -0.46 -3.85
C VAL A 267 16.27 0.41 -3.53
N ALA A 268 17.25 0.51 -4.44
CA ALA A 268 18.40 1.39 -4.25
C ALA A 268 17.98 2.86 -4.10
N TRP A 269 17.04 3.33 -4.94
CA TRP A 269 16.50 4.69 -4.85
C TRP A 269 15.74 4.95 -3.55
N CYS A 270 14.95 3.99 -3.08
CA CYS A 270 14.28 4.11 -1.78
C CYS A 270 15.27 4.29 -0.63
N ARG A 271 16.43 3.61 -0.68
CA ARG A 271 17.49 3.69 0.34
C ARG A 271 18.28 4.99 0.27
N GLU A 272 18.52 5.50 -0.93
CA GLU A 272 19.26 6.74 -1.15
C GLU A 272 18.50 7.95 -0.56
N GLU A 273 17.21 8.08 -0.85
CA GLU A 273 16.42 9.21 -0.33
C GLU A 273 15.96 9.05 1.14
N ALA A 274 15.86 7.81 1.66
CA ALA A 274 15.68 7.59 3.10
C ALA A 274 16.90 8.08 3.90
N SER A 275 18.11 7.95 3.34
CA SER A 275 19.34 8.45 3.94
C SER A 275 19.37 9.99 3.99
N VAL A 276 18.88 10.66 2.94
CA VAL A 276 18.72 12.13 2.89
C VAL A 276 17.68 12.62 3.91
N THR A 277 16.56 11.91 4.06
CA THR A 277 15.49 12.29 5.02
C THR A 277 15.93 12.08 6.47
N ALA A 278 16.78 11.09 6.72
CA ALA A 278 17.39 10.82 8.03
C ALA A 278 18.59 11.75 8.36
N GLY A 279 18.97 12.66 7.44
CA GLY A 279 20.12 13.56 7.61
C GLY A 279 21.47 12.83 7.62
N LEU A 280 21.56 11.65 7.01
CA LEU A 280 22.82 10.93 6.85
C LEU A 280 23.61 11.46 5.63
N PRO A 281 24.94 11.55 5.72
CA PRO A 281 25.78 11.99 4.61
C PRO A 281 25.82 10.93 3.50
N ASN A 282 26.03 11.34 2.25
CA ASN A 282 26.37 10.39 1.19
C ASN A 282 27.81 9.87 1.34
N VAL A 283 28.21 8.85 0.56
CA VAL A 283 29.54 8.22 0.68
C VAL A 283 30.68 9.24 0.50
N SER A 284 30.55 10.18 -0.45
CA SER A 284 31.58 11.19 -0.67
C SER A 284 31.67 12.16 0.49
N GLU A 285 30.52 12.67 0.94
CA GLU A 285 30.42 13.57 2.09
C GLU A 285 30.96 12.92 3.36
N LEU A 286 30.67 11.64 3.59
CA LEU A 286 31.16 10.91 4.76
C LEU A 286 32.69 10.79 4.74
N VAL A 287 33.27 10.49 3.58
CA VAL A 287 34.73 10.44 3.41
C VAL A 287 35.35 11.82 3.64
N ASP A 288 34.75 12.88 3.11
CA ASP A 288 35.20 14.25 3.34
C ASP A 288 35.15 14.64 4.83
N MET A 289 34.10 14.22 5.54
CA MET A 289 33.97 14.39 6.98
C MET A 289 35.05 13.63 7.76
N VAL A 290 35.41 12.41 7.34
CA VAL A 290 36.53 11.66 7.94
C VAL A 290 37.84 12.41 7.76
N TYR A 291 38.12 12.94 6.56
CA TYR A 291 39.31 13.76 6.33
C TYR A 291 39.30 15.07 7.11
N GLU A 292 38.16 15.74 7.22
CA GLU A 292 38.01 16.93 8.05
C GLU A 292 38.27 16.63 9.53
N TYR A 293 37.71 15.55 10.05
CA TYR A 293 37.97 15.08 11.40
C TYR A 293 39.45 14.76 11.60
N CYS A 294 40.11 14.05 10.65
CA CYS A 294 41.55 13.77 10.73
C CYS A 294 42.40 15.04 10.88
N ARG A 295 42.04 16.11 10.15
CA ARG A 295 42.75 17.40 10.19
C ARG A 295 42.51 18.15 11.50
N LYS A 296 41.28 18.12 12.02
CA LYS A 296 40.87 18.95 13.16
C LYS A 296 40.89 18.22 14.51
N ARG A 297 41.01 16.89 14.55
CA ARG A 297 40.96 16.07 15.76
C ARG A 297 41.98 16.51 16.82
N GLY A 298 43.16 16.98 16.41
CA GLY A 298 44.18 17.48 17.34
C GLY A 298 43.80 18.76 18.10
N LEU A 299 42.75 19.47 17.66
CA LEU A 299 42.24 20.69 18.29
C LEU A 299 41.25 20.40 19.43
N TYR A 300 40.84 19.15 19.60
CA TYR A 300 39.85 18.73 20.59
C TYR A 300 40.46 17.70 21.55
N PRO A 301 40.08 17.74 22.85
CA PRO A 301 40.66 16.86 23.86
C PRO A 301 40.25 15.38 23.69
N ASP A 302 39.03 15.14 23.22
CA ASP A 302 38.48 13.81 22.97
C ASP A 302 37.55 13.83 21.74
N ALA A 303 37.11 12.65 21.28
CA ALA A 303 36.30 12.54 20.07
C ALA A 303 34.87 13.07 20.29
N GLU A 304 34.38 12.95 21.51
CA GLU A 304 33.06 13.38 21.97
C GLU A 304 32.95 14.91 22.03
N SER A 305 34.05 15.62 22.27
CA SER A 305 34.12 17.09 22.30
C SER A 305 34.13 17.74 20.90
N TYR A 306 34.24 16.95 19.83
CA TYR A 306 34.16 17.46 18.47
C TYR A 306 32.70 17.86 18.13
N PRO A 307 32.47 18.97 17.38
CA PRO A 307 31.12 19.47 17.10
C PRO A 307 30.40 18.64 16.03
N TRP A 308 29.84 17.50 16.42
CA TRP A 308 29.10 16.59 15.53
C TRP A 308 27.73 17.14 15.15
N LYS A 309 27.33 16.95 13.88
CA LYS A 309 25.99 17.34 13.38
C LYS A 309 24.86 16.46 13.93
N SER A 310 25.15 15.18 14.19
CA SER A 310 24.22 14.25 14.86
C SER A 310 25.00 13.07 15.45
N ASN A 311 24.34 12.28 16.31
CA ASN A 311 24.92 11.05 16.87
C ASN A 311 25.35 10.06 15.77
N ALA A 312 24.62 10.01 14.66
CA ALA A 312 24.96 9.15 13.53
C ALA A 312 26.31 9.54 12.91
N HIS A 313 26.56 10.84 12.75
CA HIS A 313 27.81 11.37 12.22
C HIS A 313 29.00 11.03 13.12
N TYR A 314 28.83 11.11 14.44
CA TYR A 314 29.84 10.67 15.40
C TYR A 314 30.23 9.22 15.13
N TRP A 315 29.29 8.28 15.22
CA TRP A 315 29.58 6.85 15.10
C TRP A 315 30.15 6.47 13.75
N LEU A 316 29.63 7.04 12.65
CA LEU A 316 30.15 6.77 11.31
C LEU A 316 31.60 7.23 11.17
N VAL A 317 31.90 8.47 11.56
CA VAL A 317 33.24 9.04 11.36
C VAL A 317 34.25 8.43 12.32
N THR A 318 33.91 8.23 13.60
CA THR A 318 34.85 7.63 14.57
C THR A 318 35.15 6.17 14.26
N ASN A 319 34.18 5.38 13.81
CA ASN A 319 34.41 3.99 13.40
C ASN A 319 35.31 3.92 12.18
N LEU A 320 35.03 4.71 11.13
CA LEU A 320 35.86 4.76 9.94
C LEU A 320 37.28 5.26 10.24
N TYR A 321 37.41 6.26 11.11
CA TYR A 321 38.71 6.78 11.56
C TYR A 321 39.52 5.73 12.33
N GLN A 322 38.89 5.01 13.27
CA GLN A 322 39.54 3.92 14.00
C GLN A 322 39.98 2.80 13.05
N ASN A 323 39.12 2.43 12.09
CA ASN A 323 39.44 1.41 11.09
C ASN A 323 40.59 1.84 10.17
N MET A 324 40.59 3.10 9.73
CA MET A 324 41.65 3.69 8.93
C MET A 324 42.98 3.68 9.67
N ARG A 325 42.99 4.00 10.97
CA ARG A 325 44.20 3.95 11.81
C ARG A 325 44.68 2.54 12.10
N ALA A 326 43.77 1.59 12.29
CA ALA A 326 44.12 0.21 12.61
C ALA A 326 44.62 -0.56 11.39
N ASN A 327 44.05 -0.31 10.20
CA ASN A 327 44.26 -1.11 9.00
C ASN A 327 44.95 -0.36 7.85
N ALA A 328 45.35 0.91 8.05
CA ALA A 328 46.00 1.73 7.03
C ALA A 328 45.27 1.74 5.67
N LEU A 329 43.95 1.95 5.71
CA LEU A 329 43.07 1.87 4.55
C LEU A 329 43.48 2.86 3.45
N THR A 330 43.44 2.41 2.19
CA THR A 330 43.53 3.28 1.01
C THR A 330 42.22 4.08 0.80
N ASP A 331 42.24 5.15 0.01
CA ASP A 331 41.03 5.97 -0.27
C ASP A 331 39.89 5.12 -0.87
N ALA A 332 40.22 4.19 -1.78
CA ALA A 332 39.25 3.28 -2.38
C ALA A 332 38.66 2.27 -1.37
N GLU A 333 39.44 1.82 -0.40
CA GLU A 333 38.95 0.95 0.68
C GLU A 333 38.12 1.72 1.70
N LEU A 334 38.52 2.96 2.00
CA LEU A 334 37.76 3.86 2.87
C LEU A 334 36.38 4.16 2.27
N ARG A 335 36.31 4.47 0.97
CA ARG A 335 35.03 4.67 0.25
C ARG A 335 34.13 3.44 0.27
N ARG A 336 34.70 2.24 0.06
CA ARG A 336 33.93 0.99 0.15
C ARG A 336 33.38 0.76 1.55
N LYS A 337 34.21 0.89 2.58
CA LYS A 337 33.78 0.76 3.98
C LYS A 337 32.77 1.83 4.39
N ALA A 338 32.92 3.05 3.89
CA ALA A 338 31.95 4.12 4.12
C ALA A 338 30.57 3.78 3.55
N ALA A 339 30.52 3.16 2.36
CA ALA A 339 29.28 2.66 1.80
C ALA A 339 28.65 1.56 2.67
N ASP A 340 29.45 0.60 3.14
CA ASP A 340 28.97 -0.48 4.01
C ASP A 340 28.42 0.06 5.35
N GLU A 341 29.15 0.96 6.01
CA GLU A 341 28.74 1.58 7.28
C GLU A 341 27.46 2.41 7.13
N LEU A 342 27.30 3.13 6.01
CA LEU A 342 26.06 3.84 5.71
C LEU A 342 24.88 2.89 5.53
N VAL A 343 25.07 1.76 4.84
CA VAL A 343 24.02 0.73 4.70
C VAL A 343 23.60 0.19 6.07
N HIS A 344 24.57 -0.10 6.95
CA HIS A 344 24.28 -0.55 8.30
C HIS A 344 23.55 0.50 9.14
N MET A 345 23.99 1.76 9.09
CA MET A 345 23.37 2.86 9.83
C MET A 345 21.94 3.12 9.33
N THR A 346 21.73 3.16 8.02
CA THR A 346 20.40 3.30 7.42
C THR A 346 19.48 2.14 7.80
N ALA A 347 19.99 0.91 7.86
CA ALA A 347 19.22 -0.23 8.33
C ALA A 347 18.81 -0.12 9.81
N ARG A 348 19.68 0.42 10.68
CA ARG A 348 19.35 0.66 12.11
C ARG A 348 18.27 1.72 12.26
N ILE A 349 18.37 2.83 11.53
CA ILE A 349 17.37 3.91 11.53
C ILE A 349 16.01 3.39 11.04
N ASN A 350 16.01 2.61 9.94
CA ASN A 350 14.77 2.02 9.41
C ASN A 350 14.09 1.03 10.37
N ARG A 351 14.86 0.37 11.24
CA ARG A 351 14.32 -0.50 12.31
C ARG A 351 13.80 0.29 13.52
N GLY A 352 13.95 1.62 13.52
CA GLY A 352 13.56 2.49 14.64
C GLY A 352 14.50 2.39 15.84
N GLU A 353 15.73 1.90 15.66
CA GLU A 353 16.72 1.87 16.73
C GLU A 353 17.20 3.29 17.07
N ALA A 354 17.14 3.67 18.34
CA ALA A 354 17.75 4.92 18.80
C ALA A 354 19.27 4.84 18.66
N ILE A 355 19.86 5.85 18.00
CA ILE A 355 21.32 5.95 17.88
C ILE A 355 21.88 6.43 19.22
N PRO A 356 22.75 5.65 19.87
CA PRO A 356 23.25 5.99 21.20
C PRO A 356 24.01 7.32 21.17
N GLU A 357 23.91 8.09 22.25
CA GLU A 357 24.69 9.31 22.42
C GLU A 357 26.19 8.98 22.60
N PRO A 358 27.10 9.87 22.17
CA PRO A 358 28.53 9.72 22.43
C PRO A 358 28.79 9.71 23.94
N VAL A 359 29.07 8.54 24.51
CA VAL A 359 29.46 8.41 25.92
C VAL A 359 30.98 8.32 25.98
N LYS A 360 31.61 9.14 26.84
CA LYS A 360 33.04 9.07 27.13
C LYS A 360 33.39 7.66 27.58
N GLN A 361 34.03 6.89 26.70
CA GLN A 361 34.53 5.57 27.08
C GLN A 361 35.77 5.77 27.94
N LEU A 362 35.76 5.20 29.15
CA LEU A 362 36.96 5.12 29.98
C LEU A 362 38.08 4.47 29.15
N PRO A 363 39.35 4.90 29.29
CA PRO A 363 40.43 4.32 28.53
C PRO A 363 40.42 2.81 28.68
N VAL A 364 40.14 2.09 27.59
CA VAL A 364 40.38 0.66 27.54
C VAL A 364 41.88 0.52 27.64
N MET A 365 42.37 0.21 28.85
CA MET A 365 43.79 -0.09 29.06
C MET A 365 44.11 -1.27 28.14
N GLY A 366 44.80 -0.97 27.04
CA GLY A 366 45.16 -1.92 26.00
C GLY A 366 46.13 -2.97 26.56
N GLY A 367 45.57 -4.00 27.17
CA GLY A 367 46.25 -5.24 27.49
C GLY A 367 45.42 -6.39 26.95
N ARG A 368 46.09 -7.49 26.56
CA ARG A 368 45.41 -8.76 26.30
C ARG A 368 44.46 -9.03 27.48
N PRO A 369 43.22 -9.51 27.25
CA PRO A 369 42.34 -9.94 28.33
C PRO A 369 43.12 -10.86 29.25
N LEU A 370 43.30 -10.43 30.50
CA LEU A 370 44.01 -11.24 31.49
C LEU A 370 43.20 -12.53 31.66
N ASN A 371 43.87 -13.67 31.57
CA ASN A 371 43.21 -14.92 31.90
C ASN A 371 42.79 -14.90 33.39
N ARG A 372 41.85 -15.76 33.78
CA ARG A 372 41.26 -15.75 35.14
C ARG A 372 42.33 -15.76 36.24
N ALA A 373 43.43 -16.49 36.04
CA ALA A 373 44.53 -16.55 37.01
C ALA A 373 45.29 -15.22 37.10
N GLN A 374 45.61 -14.60 35.97
CA GLN A 374 46.28 -13.30 35.91
C GLN A 374 45.40 -12.17 36.48
N ALA A 375 44.09 -12.22 36.23
CA ALA A 375 43.14 -11.25 36.77
C ALA A 375 43.05 -11.35 38.30
N LEU A 376 42.96 -12.57 38.85
CA LEU A 376 42.94 -12.79 40.30
C LEU A 376 44.27 -12.37 40.96
N ALA A 377 45.41 -12.62 40.31
CA ALA A 377 46.71 -12.16 40.78
C ALA A 377 46.80 -10.63 40.81
N LYS A 378 46.27 -9.95 39.79
CA LYS A 378 46.27 -8.48 39.74
C LYS A 378 45.33 -7.88 40.78
N ILE A 379 44.19 -8.51 41.03
CA ILE A 379 43.27 -8.14 42.11
C ILE A 379 43.96 -8.32 43.48
N ALA A 380 44.71 -9.41 43.68
CA ALA A 380 45.46 -9.63 44.91
C ALA A 380 46.57 -8.58 45.13
N GLU A 381 47.30 -8.21 44.07
CA GLU A 381 48.32 -7.14 44.08
C GLU A 381 47.70 -5.79 44.47
N ILE A 382 46.56 -5.43 43.89
CA ILE A 382 45.83 -4.19 44.21
C ILE A 382 45.31 -4.23 45.65
N LYS A 383 44.73 -5.35 46.09
CA LYS A 383 44.25 -5.52 47.47
C LYS A 383 45.39 -5.38 48.48
N ALA A 384 46.57 -5.93 48.19
CA ALA A 384 47.76 -5.77 49.03
C ALA A 384 48.26 -4.33 49.05
N LYS A 385 48.32 -3.66 47.90
CA LYS A 385 48.79 -2.27 47.76
C LYS A 385 47.91 -1.26 48.52
N PHE A 386 46.62 -1.53 48.63
CA PHE A 386 45.64 -0.65 49.28
C PHE A 386 45.13 -1.19 50.63
N GLY A 387 45.74 -2.25 51.18
CA GLY A 387 45.39 -2.78 52.50
C GLY A 387 44.00 -3.44 52.61
N LEU A 388 43.38 -3.80 51.49
CA LEU A 388 42.03 -4.36 51.43
C LEU A 388 42.08 -5.88 51.69
N LYS A 389 42.12 -6.29 52.96
CA LYS A 389 41.95 -7.72 53.34
C LYS A 389 40.51 -8.15 53.04
N GLY A 390 40.36 -9.16 52.17
CA GLY A 390 39.06 -9.64 51.72
C GLY A 390 38.30 -10.41 52.80
N ALA A 391 37.01 -10.16 52.92
CA ALA A 391 36.07 -11.11 53.50
C ALA A 391 35.90 -12.28 52.51
N SER A 392 36.22 -13.49 52.95
CA SER A 392 35.91 -14.72 52.24
C SER A 392 34.40 -14.95 52.26
N VAL A 393 33.79 -15.17 51.10
CA VAL A 393 32.60 -16.02 50.92
C VAL A 393 32.83 -16.86 49.68
#